data_AF-A0A5D2JRS7-F1
#
_entry.id   AF-A0A5D2JRS7-F1
#
_cell.length_a   1.000
_cell.length_b   1.000
_cell.length_c   1.000
_cell.angle_alpha   90.00
_cell.angle_beta   90.00
_cell.angle_gamma   90.00
#
_symmetry.space_group_name_H-M   'P 1'
#
loop_
_entity.id
_entity.type
_entity.pdbx_description
1 polymer ?
#
loop_
_entity_poly.entity_id
_entity_poly.type
_entity_poly.pdbx_seq_one_letter_code
_entity_poly.pdbx_strand_id
1 'polypeptide(L)'
;MEDNPKKLGIRRITRDFPPAHFLFKVEAFSLLAKTGVEKYESDAFEASGYKWRLSLYPNGDNKSNGNGFISLYLVIEETENLPLTWEVNVSFRLFVLDQIRDKYLTIEDGDGAVKRFHWMKTEWGFAQLISLDSFNDTCNGYLVGDCCIFGAEVFPLARNCKWECLSMVKQPEDNTIIFKMDHFSKLDRKYYESSVHTIGDSKWKLTVYPRGNVKFKGKALSVFLELVEANKLPPKRKVYAEYKLRVRNQMNDNHMEFSVERWFSATSVNWGYPQFMTLKVVHDPSKGYIVCDSLIVEAEINLVSQVKRFS
;
A
#
# COMPACT_ATOMS: atom_id res chain seq x y z
N MET A 1 -17.94 36.30 8.19
CA MET A 1 -18.69 35.06 8.39
C MET A 1 -17.74 34.09 9.04
N GLU A 2 -17.81 33.97 10.36
CA GLU A 2 -17.01 33.01 11.11
C GLU A 2 -17.56 31.61 10.84
N ASP A 3 -16.69 30.76 10.31
CA ASP A 3 -16.96 29.35 10.06
C ASP A 3 -17.01 28.65 11.42
N ASN A 4 -18.24 28.42 11.90
CA ASN A 4 -18.49 27.76 13.17
C ASN A 4 -18.25 26.26 12.94
N PRO A 5 -17.23 25.63 13.54
CA PRO A 5 -16.98 24.22 13.31
C PRO A 5 -18.19 23.43 13.82
N LYS A 6 -18.91 22.75 12.90
CA LYS A 6 -20.01 21.85 13.24
C LYS A 6 -19.54 20.91 14.35
N LYS A 7 -20.18 20.97 15.52
CA LYS A 7 -20.04 19.93 16.55
C LYS A 7 -20.32 18.59 15.86
N LEU A 8 -19.29 17.75 15.74
CA LEU A 8 -19.42 16.39 15.23
C LEU A 8 -20.41 15.63 16.14
N GLY A 9 -21.57 15.27 15.59
CA GLY A 9 -22.64 14.61 16.33
C GLY A 9 -22.48 13.09 16.39
N ILE A 10 -23.22 12.47 17.31
CA ILE A 10 -23.41 11.02 17.34
C ILE A 10 -24.29 10.62 16.14
N ARG A 11 -23.83 9.66 15.34
CA ARG A 11 -24.58 9.12 14.20
C ARG A 11 -25.35 7.88 14.63
N ARG A 12 -26.62 7.82 14.23
CA ARG A 12 -27.53 6.69 14.47
C ARG A 12 -28.05 6.16 13.14
N ILE A 13 -27.83 4.87 12.87
CA ILE A 13 -28.18 4.23 11.59
C ILE A 13 -28.75 2.86 11.86
N THR A 14 -29.84 2.52 11.20
CA THR A 14 -30.41 1.17 11.27
C THR A 14 -29.86 0.32 10.12
N ARG A 15 -29.46 -0.92 10.40
CA ARG A 15 -28.99 -1.89 9.38
C ARG A 15 -29.50 -3.30 9.67
N ASP A 16 -29.44 -4.17 8.68
CA ASP A 16 -29.98 -5.55 8.79
C ASP A 16 -28.96 -6.55 9.35
N PHE A 17 -27.66 -6.35 9.11
CA PHE A 17 -26.63 -7.30 9.55
C PHE A 17 -26.27 -7.14 11.04
N PRO A 18 -25.92 -8.23 11.75
CA PRO A 18 -25.42 -8.19 13.12
C PRO A 18 -24.04 -7.51 13.25
N PRO A 19 -23.63 -7.09 14.45
CA PRO A 19 -22.27 -6.67 14.76
C PRO A 19 -21.25 -7.78 14.50
N ALA A 20 -20.11 -7.41 13.93
CA ALA A 20 -19.07 -8.35 13.54
C ALA A 20 -18.32 -9.02 14.71
N HIS A 21 -18.27 -8.38 15.88
CA HIS A 21 -17.35 -8.82 16.94
C HIS A 21 -18.05 -9.38 18.19
N PHE A 22 -19.15 -8.76 18.65
CA PHE A 22 -19.77 -9.19 19.90
C PHE A 22 -21.25 -8.87 19.99
N LEU A 23 -22.01 -9.81 20.58
CA LEU A 23 -23.41 -9.67 20.97
C LEU A 23 -23.56 -10.06 22.44
N PHE A 24 -24.34 -9.26 23.17
CA PHE A 24 -24.60 -9.40 24.58
C PHE A 24 -26.11 -9.34 24.83
N LYS A 25 -26.71 -10.48 25.21
CA LYS A 25 -28.12 -10.59 25.54
C LYS A 25 -28.31 -10.47 27.05
N VAL A 26 -29.26 -9.62 27.47
CA VAL A 26 -29.75 -9.58 28.84
C VAL A 26 -31.14 -10.20 28.86
N GLU A 27 -31.34 -11.16 29.76
CA GLU A 27 -32.64 -11.73 30.06
C GLU A 27 -33.13 -11.22 31.42
N ALA A 28 -34.45 -11.08 31.57
CA ALA A 28 -35.07 -10.47 32.75
C ALA A 28 -34.48 -9.07 33.07
N PHE A 29 -34.38 -8.20 32.04
CA PHE A 29 -33.77 -6.87 32.15
C PHE A 29 -34.39 -6.03 33.26
N SER A 30 -35.71 -6.10 33.43
CA SER A 30 -36.42 -5.38 34.48
C SER A 30 -35.97 -5.77 35.89
N LEU A 31 -35.58 -7.04 36.11
CA LEU A 31 -35.01 -7.50 37.38
C LEU A 31 -33.60 -6.95 37.57
N LEU A 32 -32.76 -6.99 36.53
CA LEU A 32 -31.41 -6.40 36.57
C LEU A 32 -31.48 -4.92 36.97
N ALA A 33 -32.33 -4.14 36.30
CA ALA A 33 -32.53 -2.72 36.60
C ALA A 33 -33.02 -2.47 38.04
N LYS A 34 -33.88 -3.35 38.58
CA LYS A 34 -34.40 -3.25 39.96
C LYS A 34 -33.38 -3.61 41.04
N THR A 35 -32.29 -4.32 40.71
CA THR A 35 -31.25 -4.65 41.70
C THR A 35 -30.54 -3.42 42.25
N GLY A 36 -30.60 -2.27 41.54
CA GLY A 36 -29.88 -1.06 41.88
C GLY A 36 -28.39 -1.11 41.50
N VAL A 37 -27.96 -2.11 40.71
CA VAL A 37 -26.59 -2.17 40.19
C VAL A 37 -26.27 -0.92 39.37
N GLU A 38 -25.09 -0.33 39.60
CA GLU A 38 -24.61 0.83 38.83
C GLU A 38 -24.35 0.41 37.37
N LYS A 39 -23.54 -0.63 37.19
CA LYS A 39 -23.25 -1.24 35.88
C LYS A 39 -23.11 -2.75 35.96
N TYR A 40 -23.42 -3.40 34.85
CA TYR A 40 -23.09 -4.79 34.58
C TYR A 40 -22.02 -4.86 33.50
N GLU A 41 -21.05 -5.77 33.64
CA GLU A 41 -20.01 -5.95 32.65
C GLU A 41 -20.12 -7.32 31.98
N SER A 42 -20.05 -7.35 30.65
CA SER A 42 -20.11 -8.58 29.87
C SER A 42 -18.85 -9.43 30.02
N ASP A 43 -18.89 -10.64 29.46
CA ASP A 43 -17.67 -11.39 29.17
C ASP A 43 -16.76 -10.63 28.19
N ALA A 44 -15.47 -10.95 28.25
CA ALA A 44 -14.48 -10.39 27.36
C ALA A 44 -14.54 -11.03 25.97
N PHE A 45 -14.30 -10.23 24.93
CA PHE A 45 -14.23 -10.67 23.54
C PHE A 45 -12.99 -10.07 22.86
N GLU A 46 -12.45 -10.77 21.86
CA GLU A 46 -11.26 -10.34 21.15
C GLU A 46 -11.63 -9.62 19.85
N ALA A 47 -11.05 -8.44 19.64
CA ALA A 47 -11.18 -7.70 18.39
C ALA A 47 -9.95 -6.79 18.20
N SER A 48 -9.51 -6.62 16.96
CA SER A 48 -8.38 -5.72 16.64
C SER A 48 -7.07 -6.02 17.40
N GLY A 49 -6.86 -7.27 17.84
CA GLY A 49 -5.67 -7.70 18.58
C GLY A 49 -5.67 -7.35 20.08
N TYR A 50 -6.81 -6.93 20.64
CA TYR A 50 -6.99 -6.65 22.06
C TYR A 50 -8.26 -7.32 22.59
N LYS A 51 -8.33 -7.51 23.91
CA LYS A 51 -9.55 -7.95 24.59
C LYS A 51 -10.36 -6.75 25.06
N TRP A 52 -11.66 -6.88 24.90
CA TRP A 52 -12.65 -5.84 25.22
C TRP A 52 -13.80 -6.43 26.01
N ARG A 53 -14.51 -5.61 26.77
CA ARG A 53 -15.81 -5.95 27.35
C ARG A 53 -16.80 -4.80 27.17
N LEU A 54 -18.08 -5.11 27.33
CA LEU A 54 -19.14 -4.10 27.39
C LEU A 54 -19.49 -3.79 28.84
N SER A 55 -19.63 -2.49 29.13
CA SER A 55 -20.02 -1.95 30.43
C SER A 55 -21.39 -1.28 30.26
N LEU A 56 -22.44 -1.98 30.72
CA LEU A 56 -23.85 -1.60 30.58
C LEU A 56 -24.35 -0.95 31.86
N TYR A 57 -24.91 0.25 31.75
CA TYR A 57 -25.61 0.94 32.84
C TYR A 57 -27.13 0.90 32.56
N PRO A 58 -27.87 -0.03 33.18
CA PRO A 58 -29.28 -0.25 32.86
C PRO A 58 -30.19 0.91 33.29
N ASN A 59 -29.77 1.71 34.27
CA ASN A 59 -30.47 2.92 34.72
C ASN A 59 -29.74 4.22 34.37
N GLY A 60 -28.71 4.11 33.51
CA GLY A 60 -27.89 5.25 33.07
C GLY A 60 -26.70 5.56 33.96
N ASP A 61 -25.65 6.09 33.34
CA ASP A 61 -24.45 6.58 34.02
C ASP A 61 -24.66 8.04 34.48
N ASN A 62 -25.07 8.19 35.73
CA ASN A 62 -25.33 9.50 36.33
C ASN A 62 -24.08 10.39 36.39
N LYS A 63 -22.87 9.81 36.44
CA LYS A 63 -21.62 10.58 36.48
C LYS A 63 -21.28 11.22 35.12
N SER A 64 -21.83 10.66 34.04
CA SER A 64 -21.61 11.11 32.66
C SER A 64 -22.88 11.67 32.00
N ASN A 65 -23.83 12.16 32.79
CA ASN A 65 -25.09 12.75 32.30
C ASN A 65 -25.98 11.76 31.50
N GLY A 66 -25.97 10.48 31.91
CA GLY A 66 -26.78 9.39 31.33
C GLY A 66 -28.15 9.19 31.98
N ASN A 67 -28.57 10.05 32.91
CA ASN A 67 -29.86 9.92 33.59
C ASN A 67 -31.03 9.92 32.59
N GLY A 68 -31.93 8.95 32.69
CA GLY A 68 -33.04 8.76 31.74
C GLY A 68 -32.68 7.99 30.47
N PHE A 69 -31.46 7.44 30.38
CA PHE A 69 -30.97 6.69 29.23
C PHE A 69 -30.36 5.34 29.68
N ILE A 70 -30.32 4.39 28.76
CA ILE A 70 -29.35 3.30 28.83
C ILE A 70 -27.98 3.86 28.42
N SER A 71 -26.95 3.58 29.21
CA SER A 71 -25.55 3.87 28.83
C SER A 71 -24.81 2.59 28.52
N LEU A 72 -23.94 2.65 27.51
CA LEU A 72 -23.12 1.50 27.13
C LEU A 72 -21.74 1.97 26.72
N TYR A 73 -20.73 1.27 27.23
CA TYR A 73 -19.33 1.56 26.99
C TYR A 73 -18.55 0.33 26.55
N LEU A 74 -17.52 0.58 25.74
CA LEU A 74 -16.48 -0.36 25.39
C LEU A 74 -15.28 -0.13 26.32
N VAL A 75 -14.84 -1.19 26.97
CA VAL A 75 -13.71 -1.17 27.92
C VAL A 75 -12.62 -2.09 27.38
N ILE A 76 -11.37 -1.64 27.41
CA ILE A 76 -10.21 -2.48 27.09
C ILE A 76 -9.76 -3.27 28.33
N GLU A 77 -9.49 -4.56 28.14
CA GLU A 77 -9.12 -5.52 29.18
C GLU A 77 -7.63 -5.90 29.11
N GLU A 78 -7.15 -6.59 30.14
CA GLU A 78 -5.78 -7.11 30.23
C GLU A 78 -4.70 -6.03 30.07
N THR A 79 -5.01 -4.82 30.54
CA THR A 79 -4.12 -3.66 30.43
C THR A 79 -2.85 -3.80 31.27
N GLU A 80 -2.86 -4.67 32.28
CA GLU A 80 -1.71 -5.07 33.08
C GLU A 80 -0.65 -5.84 32.27
N ASN A 81 -1.05 -6.47 31.17
CA ASN A 81 -0.14 -7.15 30.24
C ASN A 81 0.45 -6.20 29.20
N LEU A 82 0.00 -4.94 29.17
CA LEU A 82 0.48 -3.93 28.23
C LEU A 82 1.60 -3.08 28.85
N PRO A 83 2.54 -2.53 28.05
CA PRO A 83 3.58 -1.63 28.55
C PRO A 83 2.99 -0.41 29.27
N LEU A 84 3.67 0.16 30.28
CA LEU A 84 3.19 1.34 31.03
C LEU A 84 2.76 2.54 30.15
N THR A 85 3.31 2.65 28.95
CA THR A 85 3.03 3.71 27.97
C THR A 85 2.14 3.23 26.82
N TRP A 86 1.34 2.19 27.03
CA TRP A 86 0.50 1.63 25.97
C TRP A 86 -0.53 2.64 25.50
N GLU A 87 -0.83 2.56 24.21
CA GLU A 87 -1.85 3.35 23.56
C GLU A 87 -2.50 2.53 22.47
N VAL A 88 -3.83 2.46 22.50
CA VAL A 88 -4.63 1.74 21.51
C VAL A 88 -5.61 2.71 20.88
N ASN A 89 -5.50 2.89 19.57
CA ASN A 89 -6.38 3.77 18.80
C ASN A 89 -7.33 2.94 17.95
N VAL A 90 -8.62 3.03 18.25
CA VAL A 90 -9.67 2.27 17.55
C VAL A 90 -10.84 3.16 17.19
N SER A 91 -11.51 2.83 16.10
CA SER A 91 -12.90 3.25 15.88
C SER A 91 -13.81 2.12 16.36
N PHE A 92 -14.94 2.43 16.97
CA PHE A 92 -15.89 1.40 17.38
C PHE A 92 -17.33 1.85 17.11
N ARG A 93 -18.21 0.86 17.09
CA ARG A 93 -19.66 1.03 16.98
C ARG A 93 -20.34 0.21 18.06
N LEU A 94 -21.40 0.76 18.65
CA LEU A 94 -22.25 0.06 19.61
C LEU A 94 -23.64 -0.14 19.01
N PHE A 95 -24.31 -1.22 19.40
CA PHE A 95 -25.56 -1.64 18.78
C PHE A 95 -26.64 -1.94 19.82
N VAL A 96 -27.90 -1.72 19.42
CA VAL A 96 -29.11 -2.21 20.10
C VAL A 96 -29.99 -2.89 19.05
N LEU A 97 -30.44 -4.12 19.31
CA LEU A 97 -31.29 -4.86 18.39
C LEU A 97 -32.77 -4.46 18.55
N ASP A 98 -33.39 -3.99 17.47
CA ASP A 98 -34.84 -4.00 17.29
C ASP A 98 -35.25 -5.43 16.90
N GLN A 99 -35.77 -6.16 17.88
CA GLN A 99 -36.14 -7.57 17.77
C GLN A 99 -37.44 -7.77 16.96
N ILE A 100 -38.23 -6.72 16.73
CA ILE A 100 -39.48 -6.79 15.96
C ILE A 100 -39.18 -6.73 14.47
N ARG A 101 -38.28 -5.84 14.08
CA ARG A 101 -37.92 -5.61 12.66
C ARG A 101 -36.68 -6.38 12.23
N ASP A 102 -36.02 -7.06 13.17
CA ASP A 102 -34.74 -7.73 13.00
C ASP A 102 -33.69 -6.77 12.43
N LYS A 103 -33.56 -5.60 13.07
CA LYS A 103 -32.61 -4.57 12.66
C LYS A 103 -31.76 -4.07 13.81
N TYR A 104 -30.52 -3.73 13.51
CA TYR A 104 -29.57 -3.20 14.47
C TYR A 104 -29.52 -1.68 14.38
N LEU A 105 -29.92 -1.01 15.45
CA LEU A 105 -29.61 0.39 15.65
C LEU A 105 -28.11 0.49 15.95
N THR A 106 -27.38 1.12 15.05
CA THR A 106 -25.94 1.38 15.13
C THR A 106 -25.72 2.78 15.67
N ILE A 107 -24.91 2.90 16.73
CA ILE A 107 -24.51 4.16 17.34
C ILE A 107 -22.98 4.28 17.20
N GLU A 108 -22.54 5.34 16.54
CA GLU A 108 -21.11 5.64 16.31
C GLU A 108 -20.85 7.16 16.42
N ASP A 109 -19.61 7.55 16.67
CA ASP A 109 -19.22 8.96 16.51
C ASP A 109 -19.23 9.36 15.02
N GLY A 110 -19.66 10.59 14.73
CA GLY A 110 -19.61 11.15 13.38
C GLY A 110 -18.19 11.13 12.78
N ASP A 111 -18.12 11.04 11.45
CA ASP A 111 -16.89 11.00 10.64
C ASP A 111 -15.88 9.88 10.97
N GLY A 112 -16.30 8.83 11.69
CA GLY A 112 -15.44 7.71 12.02
C GLY A 112 -14.37 8.08 13.06
N ALA A 113 -14.74 8.92 14.03
CA ALA A 113 -13.81 9.39 15.06
C ALA A 113 -13.07 8.22 15.74
N VAL A 114 -11.76 8.41 15.88
CA VAL A 114 -10.87 7.45 16.52
C VAL A 114 -10.80 7.75 18.02
N LYS A 115 -10.95 6.73 18.84
CA LYS A 115 -10.82 6.82 20.29
C LYS A 115 -9.48 6.26 20.74
N ARG A 116 -8.80 7.06 21.55
CA ARG A 116 -7.50 6.74 22.14
C ARG A 116 -7.75 6.12 23.52
N PHE A 117 -7.46 4.84 23.64
CA PHE A 117 -7.39 4.12 24.91
C PHE A 117 -5.96 4.18 25.43
N HIS A 118 -5.79 4.44 26.72
CA HIS A 118 -4.51 4.45 27.41
C HIS A 118 -4.70 4.24 28.92
N TRP A 119 -3.61 4.17 29.67
CA TRP A 119 -3.62 3.86 31.11
C TRP A 119 -4.50 4.78 32.00
N MET A 120 -4.87 5.99 31.56
CA MET A 120 -5.83 6.87 32.29
C MET A 120 -7.23 6.87 31.67
N LYS A 121 -7.41 6.24 30.52
CA LYS A 121 -8.66 6.25 29.75
C LYS A 121 -8.86 4.90 29.07
N THR A 122 -9.41 3.96 29.83
CA THR A 122 -9.65 2.57 29.40
C THR A 122 -11.07 2.32 28.91
N GLU A 123 -11.95 3.32 29.00
CA GLU A 123 -13.37 3.21 28.66
C GLU A 123 -13.82 4.36 27.76
N TRP A 124 -14.54 4.01 26.69
CA TRP A 124 -15.20 4.93 25.77
C TRP A 124 -16.58 4.40 25.38
N GLY A 125 -17.55 5.29 25.20
CA GLY A 125 -18.92 4.87 24.89
C GLY A 125 -19.90 6.03 24.89
N PHE A 126 -21.17 5.70 25.06
CA PHE A 126 -22.26 6.66 25.00
C PHE A 126 -23.05 6.62 26.31
N ALA A 127 -22.93 7.70 27.10
CA ALA A 127 -23.76 7.90 28.29
C ALA A 127 -25.26 7.96 27.94
N GLN A 128 -25.59 8.49 26.77
CA GLN A 128 -26.95 8.57 26.24
C GLN A 128 -27.08 7.71 24.98
N LEU A 129 -26.95 6.39 25.12
CA LEU A 129 -27.04 5.47 23.98
C LEU A 129 -28.45 5.52 23.38
N ILE A 130 -29.45 5.21 24.22
CA ILE A 130 -30.88 5.20 23.91
C ILE A 130 -31.68 5.67 25.14
N SER A 131 -32.72 6.48 24.95
CA SER A 131 -33.55 6.93 26.08
C SER A 131 -34.34 5.75 26.66
N LEU A 132 -34.58 5.76 27.97
CA LEU A 132 -35.40 4.74 28.63
C LEU A 132 -36.82 4.72 28.05
N ASP A 133 -37.38 5.88 27.69
CA ASP A 133 -38.70 5.96 27.03
C ASP A 133 -38.70 5.20 25.69
N SER A 134 -37.70 5.42 24.84
CA SER A 134 -37.61 4.74 23.53
C SER A 134 -37.32 3.25 23.70
N PHE A 135 -36.48 2.91 24.68
CA PHE A 135 -36.10 1.53 24.97
C PHE A 135 -37.27 0.70 25.52
N ASN A 136 -38.10 1.29 26.39
CA ASN A 136 -39.26 0.65 27.00
C ASN A 136 -40.52 0.70 26.12
N ASP A 137 -40.57 1.56 25.10
CA ASP A 137 -41.64 1.56 24.12
C ASP A 137 -41.60 0.27 23.29
N THR A 138 -42.59 -0.58 23.54
CA THR A 138 -42.77 -1.87 22.86
C THR A 138 -42.82 -1.77 21.34
N CYS A 139 -43.19 -0.62 20.74
CA CYS A 139 -43.22 -0.44 19.30
C CYS A 139 -41.82 -0.38 18.66
N ASN A 140 -40.79 -0.06 19.45
CA ASN A 140 -39.41 0.05 19.00
C ASN A 140 -38.64 -1.27 19.04
N GLY A 141 -39.16 -2.30 19.73
CA GLY A 141 -38.61 -3.65 19.69
C GLY A 141 -37.29 -3.88 20.43
N TYR A 142 -36.79 -2.90 21.19
CA TYR A 142 -35.52 -3.03 21.92
C TYR A 142 -35.64 -3.94 23.15
N LEU A 143 -36.78 -3.91 23.85
CA LEU A 143 -37.11 -4.76 24.99
C LEU A 143 -38.32 -5.65 24.64
N VAL A 144 -38.08 -6.92 24.36
CA VAL A 144 -39.13 -7.89 23.99
C VAL A 144 -39.05 -9.09 24.92
N GLY A 145 -40.16 -9.44 25.57
CA GLY A 145 -40.19 -10.53 26.56
C GLY A 145 -39.21 -10.31 27.72
N ASP A 146 -39.04 -9.06 28.16
CA ASP A 146 -38.05 -8.64 29.17
C ASP A 146 -36.60 -8.99 28.81
N CYS A 147 -36.31 -9.16 27.51
CA CYS A 147 -34.99 -9.43 26.98
C CYS A 147 -34.54 -8.30 26.04
N CYS A 148 -33.26 -7.96 26.06
CA CYS A 148 -32.65 -7.00 25.14
C CYS A 148 -31.27 -7.49 24.69
N ILE A 149 -30.81 -7.01 23.53
CA ILE A 149 -29.53 -7.42 22.94
C ILE A 149 -28.74 -6.18 22.53
N PHE A 150 -27.52 -6.09 23.07
CA PHE A 150 -26.51 -5.10 22.72
C PHE A 150 -25.41 -5.75 21.88
N GLY A 151 -24.56 -4.94 21.24
CA GLY A 151 -23.37 -5.46 20.60
C GLY A 151 -22.32 -4.41 20.31
N ALA A 152 -21.19 -4.87 19.76
CA ALA A 152 -20.06 -4.02 19.44
C ALA A 152 -19.28 -4.45 18.20
N GLU A 153 -18.68 -3.45 17.56
CA GLU A 153 -17.64 -3.62 16.56
C GLU A 153 -16.45 -2.74 16.90
N VAL A 154 -15.24 -3.28 16.80
CA VAL A 154 -13.99 -2.56 17.05
C VAL A 154 -13.08 -2.68 15.84
N PHE A 155 -12.66 -1.55 15.29
CA PHE A 155 -11.82 -1.47 14.10
C PHE A 155 -10.47 -0.81 14.45
N PRO A 156 -9.34 -1.41 14.05
CA PRO A 156 -8.04 -0.84 14.35
C PRO A 156 -7.78 0.38 13.46
N LEU A 157 -7.08 1.39 13.98
CA LEU A 157 -6.50 2.43 13.14
C LEU A 157 -5.28 1.86 12.40
N ALA A 158 -5.50 1.19 11.28
CA ALA A 158 -4.41 0.76 10.40
C ALA A 158 -3.87 1.95 9.59
N ARG A 159 -2.84 2.64 10.10
CA ARG A 159 -2.05 3.61 9.31
C ARG A 159 -1.10 2.88 8.36
N ASN A 160 -1.66 2.18 7.38
CA ASN A 160 -0.90 1.46 6.34
C ASN A 160 -0.51 2.39 5.18
N CYS A 161 -0.01 3.59 5.50
CA CYS A 161 0.37 4.58 4.51
C CYS A 161 1.61 4.11 3.74
N LYS A 162 1.39 3.47 2.59
CA LYS A 162 2.43 3.16 1.63
C LYS A 162 2.65 4.38 0.74
N TRP A 163 3.90 4.74 0.54
CA TRP A 163 4.28 5.88 -0.31
C TRP A 163 5.53 5.52 -1.11
N GLU A 164 5.63 6.10 -2.30
CA GLU A 164 6.74 5.90 -3.21
C GLU A 164 7.33 7.25 -3.64
N CYS A 165 8.65 7.27 -3.86
CA CYS A 165 9.38 8.45 -4.33
C CYS A 165 10.04 8.11 -5.66
N LEU A 166 9.60 8.80 -6.72
CA LEU A 166 10.24 8.77 -8.05
C LEU A 166 11.30 9.86 -8.11
N SER A 167 12.55 9.45 -8.32
CA SER A 167 13.69 10.34 -8.50
C SER A 167 14.34 10.13 -9.86
N MET A 168 14.83 11.20 -10.47
CA MET A 168 15.61 11.17 -11.71
C MET A 168 17.09 11.36 -11.35
N VAL A 169 17.90 10.31 -11.51
CA VAL A 169 19.32 10.32 -11.13
C VAL A 169 20.15 10.65 -12.35
N LYS A 170 20.70 11.87 -12.38
CA LYS A 170 21.68 12.32 -13.37
C LYS A 170 23.04 11.74 -13.02
N GLN A 171 23.76 11.26 -14.03
CA GLN A 171 25.11 10.69 -13.93
C GLN A 171 25.22 9.69 -12.76
N PRO A 172 24.46 8.57 -12.81
CA PRO A 172 24.56 7.53 -11.81
C PRO A 172 26.00 7.01 -11.68
N GLU A 173 26.35 6.44 -10.53
CA GLU A 173 27.66 5.79 -10.38
C GLU A 173 27.81 4.63 -11.36
N ASP A 174 29.04 4.46 -11.86
CA ASP A 174 29.41 3.41 -12.83
C ASP A 174 28.47 3.34 -14.05
N ASN A 175 28.14 4.52 -14.60
CA ASN A 175 27.11 4.69 -15.63
C ASN A 175 27.39 4.05 -17.00
N THR A 176 28.53 3.38 -17.18
CA THR A 176 28.97 2.90 -18.49
C THR A 176 29.10 1.40 -18.53
N ILE A 177 28.37 0.77 -19.45
CA ILE A 177 28.49 -0.65 -19.76
C ILE A 177 29.46 -0.80 -20.92
N ILE A 178 30.57 -1.51 -20.73
CA ILE A 178 31.56 -1.78 -21.77
C ILE A 178 31.46 -3.25 -22.19
N PHE A 179 31.26 -3.50 -23.48
CA PHE A 179 31.19 -4.83 -24.05
C PHE A 179 32.24 -5.01 -25.15
N LYS A 180 33.33 -5.70 -24.80
CA LYS A 180 34.36 -6.13 -25.74
C LYS A 180 34.04 -7.52 -26.29
N MET A 181 33.94 -7.63 -27.61
CA MET A 181 33.76 -8.89 -28.32
C MET A 181 35.06 -9.27 -29.01
N ASP A 182 35.80 -10.20 -28.40
CA ASP A 182 37.02 -10.76 -28.97
C ASP A 182 36.73 -11.82 -30.04
N HIS A 183 37.71 -12.08 -30.90
CA HIS A 183 37.59 -13.00 -32.03
C HIS A 183 36.37 -12.71 -32.92
N PHE A 184 36.13 -11.43 -33.20
CA PHE A 184 34.94 -10.91 -33.87
C PHE A 184 34.67 -11.62 -35.21
N SER A 185 35.72 -11.92 -35.96
CA SER A 185 35.67 -12.67 -37.22
C SER A 185 35.04 -14.08 -37.09
N LYS A 186 35.16 -14.71 -35.92
CA LYS A 186 34.68 -16.07 -35.63
C LYS A 186 33.28 -16.09 -35.02
N LEU A 187 32.68 -14.94 -34.73
CA LEU A 187 31.33 -14.87 -34.16
C LEU A 187 30.29 -15.38 -35.17
N ASP A 188 29.53 -16.39 -34.76
CA ASP A 188 28.57 -17.13 -35.59
C ASP A 188 27.11 -17.01 -35.10
N ARG A 189 26.91 -16.74 -33.80
CA ARG A 189 25.58 -16.53 -33.21
C ARG A 189 24.90 -15.29 -33.76
N LYS A 190 23.55 -15.32 -33.70
CA LYS A 190 22.69 -14.22 -34.14
C LYS A 190 22.96 -12.91 -33.37
N TYR A 191 23.16 -13.01 -32.07
CA TYR A 191 23.46 -11.91 -31.19
C TYR A 191 24.31 -12.36 -30.00
N TYR A 192 24.91 -11.38 -29.33
CA TYR A 192 25.70 -11.54 -28.12
C TYR A 192 25.26 -10.49 -27.11
N GLU A 193 25.36 -10.84 -25.83
CA GLU A 193 24.95 -9.99 -24.73
C GLU A 193 26.15 -9.69 -23.83
N SER A 194 26.21 -8.48 -23.28
CA SER A 194 27.18 -8.14 -22.25
C SER A 194 26.84 -8.80 -20.92
N SER A 195 27.75 -8.72 -19.94
CA SER A 195 27.39 -8.90 -18.54
C SER A 195 26.35 -7.86 -18.10
N VAL A 196 25.54 -8.25 -17.11
CA VAL A 196 24.55 -7.37 -16.51
C VAL A 196 25.24 -6.38 -15.59
N HIS A 197 24.90 -5.10 -15.72
CA HIS A 197 25.39 -4.01 -14.88
C HIS A 197 24.20 -3.35 -14.18
N THR A 198 24.36 -3.03 -12.90
CA THR A 198 23.36 -2.28 -12.15
C THR A 198 23.73 -0.81 -12.22
N ILE A 199 22.88 0.00 -12.86
CA ILE A 199 23.07 1.44 -12.95
C ILE A 199 21.83 2.11 -12.38
N GLY A 200 22.03 2.84 -11.28
CA GLY A 200 20.94 3.26 -10.40
C GLY A 200 20.36 2.07 -9.62
N ASP A 201 19.04 1.90 -9.67
CA ASP A 201 18.32 0.75 -9.06
C ASP A 201 17.97 -0.34 -10.07
N SER A 202 18.37 -0.15 -11.32
CA SER A 202 17.94 -0.94 -12.47
C SER A 202 19.11 -1.71 -13.06
N LYS A 203 18.83 -2.92 -13.54
CA LYS A 203 19.83 -3.79 -14.18
C LYS A 203 19.74 -3.65 -15.69
N TRP A 204 20.89 -3.55 -16.34
CA TRP A 204 21.01 -3.25 -17.76
C TRP A 204 22.01 -4.18 -18.42
N LYS A 205 21.83 -4.43 -19.72
CA LYS A 205 22.83 -5.11 -20.55
C LYS A 205 22.76 -4.61 -21.99
N LEU A 206 23.88 -4.72 -22.70
CA LEU A 206 23.95 -4.51 -24.15
C LEU A 206 23.59 -5.80 -24.88
N THR A 207 22.84 -5.66 -25.97
CA THR A 207 22.60 -6.74 -26.94
C THR A 207 23.10 -6.29 -28.31
N VAL A 208 24.05 -7.03 -28.86
CA VAL A 208 24.70 -6.70 -30.14
C VAL A 208 24.44 -7.81 -31.15
N TYR A 209 24.04 -7.43 -32.36
CA TYR A 209 23.89 -8.31 -33.51
C TYR A 209 25.04 -8.02 -34.49
N PRO A 210 26.17 -8.75 -34.43
CA PRO A 210 27.35 -8.47 -35.25
C PRO A 210 27.05 -8.41 -36.75
N ARG A 211 26.11 -9.23 -37.20
CA ARG A 211 25.66 -9.32 -38.60
C ARG A 211 24.24 -8.79 -38.80
N GLY A 212 23.72 -7.97 -37.88
CA GLY A 212 22.46 -7.26 -38.04
C GLY A 212 21.19 -7.98 -37.59
N ASN A 213 20.17 -7.17 -37.29
CA ASN A 213 18.88 -7.58 -36.74
C ASN A 213 17.75 -7.38 -37.77
N VAL A 214 16.82 -8.35 -37.85
CA VAL A 214 15.59 -8.36 -38.67
C VAL A 214 15.85 -7.84 -40.10
N LYS A 215 15.47 -6.59 -40.41
CA LYS A 215 15.55 -6.01 -41.77
C LYS A 215 16.99 -5.70 -42.22
N PHE A 216 17.94 -5.64 -41.28
CA PHE A 216 19.34 -5.26 -41.53
C PHE A 216 20.31 -6.43 -41.41
N LYS A 217 19.80 -7.67 -41.35
CA LYS A 217 20.63 -8.88 -41.37
C LYS A 217 21.55 -8.89 -42.61
N GLY A 218 22.84 -9.10 -42.40
CA GLY A 218 23.91 -9.07 -43.39
C GLY A 218 24.30 -7.68 -43.89
N LYS A 219 23.70 -6.60 -43.37
CA LYS A 219 23.88 -5.23 -43.89
C LYS A 219 24.52 -4.27 -42.88
N ALA A 220 24.11 -4.34 -41.61
CA ALA A 220 24.59 -3.44 -40.58
C ALA A 220 24.72 -4.14 -39.22
N LEU A 221 25.68 -3.70 -38.41
CA LEU A 221 25.74 -3.97 -36.98
C LEU A 221 24.51 -3.35 -36.30
N SER A 222 23.87 -4.11 -35.40
CA SER A 222 22.78 -3.59 -34.57
C SER A 222 23.17 -3.60 -33.10
N VAL A 223 22.83 -2.53 -32.38
CA VAL A 223 23.16 -2.36 -30.96
C VAL A 223 21.91 -1.90 -30.21
N PHE A 224 21.59 -2.56 -29.11
CA PHE A 224 20.45 -2.25 -28.25
C PHE A 224 20.87 -2.23 -26.78
N LEU A 225 20.28 -1.33 -26.01
CA LEU A 225 20.28 -1.39 -24.55
C LEU A 225 19.01 -2.11 -24.09
N GLU A 226 19.15 -3.03 -23.14
CA GLU A 226 18.05 -3.81 -22.57
C GLU A 226 17.94 -3.57 -21.06
N LEU A 227 16.72 -3.29 -20.61
CA LEU A 227 16.37 -3.31 -19.19
C LEU A 227 16.13 -4.76 -18.77
N VAL A 228 17.03 -5.26 -17.93
CA VAL A 228 16.94 -6.60 -17.38
C VAL A 228 15.76 -6.67 -16.40
N GLU A 229 15.07 -7.80 -16.38
CA GLU A 229 13.89 -8.02 -15.52
C GLU A 229 12.73 -7.04 -15.79
N ALA A 230 12.72 -6.36 -16.95
CA ALA A 230 11.60 -5.50 -17.38
C ALA A 230 10.24 -6.23 -17.36
N ASN A 231 10.24 -7.53 -17.66
CA ASN A 231 9.07 -8.40 -17.61
C ASN A 231 8.56 -8.70 -16.18
N LYS A 232 9.38 -8.46 -15.15
CA LYS A 232 9.01 -8.59 -13.73
C LYS A 232 8.47 -7.29 -13.14
N LEU A 233 8.47 -6.19 -13.91
CA LEU A 233 7.93 -4.92 -13.44
C LEU A 233 6.40 -5.02 -13.24
N PRO A 234 5.83 -4.35 -12.22
CA PRO A 234 4.38 -4.28 -12.03
C PRO A 234 3.65 -3.73 -13.27
N PRO A 235 2.35 -4.05 -13.44
CA PRO A 235 1.55 -3.49 -14.53
C PRO A 235 1.64 -1.96 -14.57
N LYS A 236 1.84 -1.40 -15.77
CA LYS A 236 2.04 0.05 -16.06
C LYS A 236 3.34 0.68 -15.54
N ARG A 237 4.18 -0.06 -14.79
CA ARG A 237 5.48 0.44 -14.35
C ARG A 237 6.41 0.66 -15.55
N LYS A 238 7.16 1.76 -15.51
CA LYS A 238 8.17 2.08 -16.51
C LYS A 238 9.45 2.57 -15.84
N VAL A 239 10.57 2.40 -16.53
CA VAL A 239 11.87 2.96 -16.15
C VAL A 239 12.32 3.85 -17.30
N TYR A 240 12.59 5.11 -17.00
CA TYR A 240 13.16 6.05 -17.95
C TYR A 240 14.68 5.96 -17.94
N ALA A 241 15.30 6.04 -19.11
CA ALA A 241 16.72 6.27 -19.23
C ALA A 241 17.06 7.19 -20.42
N GLU A 242 18.05 8.05 -20.22
CA GLU A 242 18.77 8.76 -21.28
C GLU A 242 20.17 8.21 -21.36
N TYR A 243 20.56 7.73 -22.53
CA TYR A 243 21.81 7.02 -22.70
C TYR A 243 22.41 7.23 -24.07
N LYS A 244 23.73 7.06 -24.17
CA LYS A 244 24.46 7.02 -25.42
C LYS A 244 24.86 5.59 -25.73
N LEU A 245 24.52 5.11 -26.92
CA LEU A 245 25.08 3.88 -27.46
C LEU A 245 26.27 4.24 -28.33
N ARG A 246 27.39 3.54 -28.17
CA ARG A 246 28.64 3.83 -28.86
C ARG A 246 29.32 2.58 -29.38
N VAL A 247 29.92 2.66 -30.56
CA VAL A 247 30.95 1.73 -31.04
C VAL A 247 32.27 2.48 -31.05
N ARG A 248 33.24 2.02 -30.26
CA ARG A 248 34.52 2.72 -30.11
C ARG A 248 35.34 2.58 -31.38
N ASN A 249 35.85 3.71 -31.84
CA ASN A 249 37.07 3.72 -32.65
C ASN A 249 38.24 3.42 -31.72
N GLN A 250 39.07 2.43 -32.06
CA GLN A 250 40.17 1.96 -31.24
C GLN A 250 41.53 2.52 -31.69
N MET A 251 41.56 3.30 -32.78
CA MET A 251 42.78 3.98 -33.28
C MET A 251 42.81 5.48 -32.92
N ASN A 252 41.65 6.09 -32.70
CA ASN A 252 41.49 7.47 -32.30
C ASN A 252 40.16 7.66 -31.54
N ASP A 253 39.87 8.88 -31.09
CA ASP A 253 38.68 9.20 -30.29
C ASP A 253 37.42 9.49 -31.12
N ASN A 254 37.44 9.25 -32.44
CA ASN A 254 36.31 9.50 -33.34
C ASN A 254 35.32 8.32 -33.33
N HIS A 255 34.63 8.16 -32.21
CA HIS A 255 33.65 7.11 -31.99
C HIS A 255 32.37 7.32 -32.81
N MET A 256 31.66 6.21 -33.12
CA MET A 256 30.29 6.32 -33.64
C MET A 256 29.33 6.20 -32.47
N GLU A 257 28.54 7.24 -32.20
CA GLU A 257 27.60 7.25 -31.07
C GLU A 257 26.24 7.86 -31.42
N PHE A 258 25.21 7.43 -30.69
CA PHE A 258 23.87 7.99 -30.77
C PHE A 258 23.27 8.14 -29.38
N SER A 259 22.69 9.31 -29.11
CA SER A 259 21.90 9.56 -27.91
C SER A 259 20.48 9.00 -28.06
N VAL A 260 19.93 8.49 -26.97
CA VAL A 260 18.60 7.90 -26.90
C VAL A 260 17.92 8.30 -25.60
N GLU A 261 16.66 8.68 -25.68
CA GLU A 261 15.77 8.89 -24.55
C GLU A 261 14.63 7.88 -24.63
N ARG A 262 14.43 7.08 -23.58
CA ARG A 262 13.45 5.99 -23.65
C ARG A 262 12.82 5.64 -22.31
N TRP A 263 11.52 5.37 -22.37
CA TRP A 263 10.79 4.63 -21.35
C TRP A 263 10.78 3.14 -21.67
N PHE A 264 11.38 2.34 -20.79
CA PHE A 264 11.37 0.89 -20.80
C PHE A 264 10.19 0.37 -19.97
N SER A 265 9.64 -0.77 -20.38
CA SER A 265 8.52 -1.43 -19.68
C SER A 265 8.50 -2.92 -19.98
N ALA A 266 7.60 -3.67 -19.35
CA ALA A 266 7.38 -5.08 -19.66
C ALA A 266 7.07 -5.36 -21.15
N THR A 267 6.56 -4.37 -21.89
CA THR A 267 6.26 -4.47 -23.33
C THR A 267 7.30 -3.80 -24.24
N SER A 268 8.26 -3.09 -23.65
CA SER A 268 9.34 -2.38 -24.35
C SER A 268 10.64 -2.60 -23.59
N VAL A 269 11.12 -3.85 -23.60
CA VAL A 269 12.22 -4.32 -22.76
C VAL A 269 13.58 -3.82 -23.23
N ASN A 270 13.73 -3.53 -24.53
CA ASN A 270 14.96 -3.01 -25.12
C ASN A 270 14.69 -1.95 -26.17
N TRP A 271 15.70 -1.13 -26.44
CA TRP A 271 15.67 -0.11 -27.49
C TRP A 271 17.08 0.27 -27.95
N GLY A 272 17.22 0.61 -29.24
CA GLY A 272 18.49 0.92 -29.86
C GLY A 272 18.36 1.03 -31.37
N TYR A 273 19.45 0.77 -32.09
CA TYR A 273 19.53 0.99 -33.53
C TYR A 273 19.73 -0.33 -34.28
N PRO A 274 18.71 -0.82 -35.02
CA PRO A 274 18.84 -1.96 -35.92
C PRO A 274 19.89 -1.74 -37.02
N GLN A 275 20.13 -0.50 -37.43
CA GLN A 275 21.16 -0.10 -38.38
C GLN A 275 22.14 0.87 -37.71
N PHE A 276 22.86 0.41 -36.68
CA PHE A 276 23.79 1.25 -35.94
C PHE A 276 24.97 1.68 -36.82
N MET A 277 25.59 0.72 -37.52
CA MET A 277 26.71 0.99 -38.42
C MET A 277 26.73 -0.05 -39.55
N THR A 278 26.96 0.37 -40.80
CA THR A 278 27.02 -0.58 -41.92
C THR A 278 28.20 -1.54 -41.76
N LEU A 279 28.04 -2.81 -42.17
CA LEU A 279 29.13 -3.79 -42.07
C LEU A 279 30.34 -3.39 -42.92
N LYS A 280 30.12 -2.69 -44.04
CA LYS A 280 31.20 -2.14 -44.86
C LYS A 280 32.10 -1.19 -44.05
N VAL A 281 31.52 -0.35 -43.19
CA VAL A 281 32.28 0.59 -42.35
C VAL A 281 32.91 -0.12 -41.15
N VAL A 282 32.19 -1.04 -40.50
CA VAL A 282 32.71 -1.81 -39.35
C VAL A 282 33.95 -2.62 -39.74
N HIS A 283 33.94 -3.24 -40.91
CA HIS A 283 35.01 -4.11 -41.40
C HIS A 283 36.11 -3.39 -42.20
N ASP A 284 35.99 -2.09 -42.44
CA ASP A 284 37.05 -1.31 -43.10
C ASP A 284 38.20 -1.08 -42.10
N PRO A 285 39.39 -1.68 -42.31
CA PRO A 285 40.50 -1.55 -41.37
C PRO A 285 40.96 -0.11 -41.17
N SER A 286 40.77 0.77 -42.18
CA SER A 286 41.13 2.19 -42.08
C SER A 286 40.24 2.98 -41.12
N LYS A 287 39.07 2.43 -40.74
CA LYS A 287 38.13 3.07 -39.82
C LYS A 287 38.40 2.78 -38.37
N GLY A 288 39.19 1.74 -38.05
CA GLY A 288 39.67 1.48 -36.69
C GLY A 288 38.64 0.95 -35.70
N TYR A 289 37.49 0.45 -36.14
CA TYR A 289 36.47 -0.11 -35.24
C TYR A 289 36.80 -1.53 -34.78
N ILE A 290 37.39 -2.36 -35.66
CA ILE A 290 37.92 -3.68 -35.29
C ILE A 290 39.45 -3.59 -35.21
N VAL A 291 39.99 -3.81 -34.02
CA VAL A 291 41.44 -3.85 -33.77
C VAL A 291 41.75 -5.14 -33.02
N CYS A 292 42.80 -5.85 -33.46
CA CYS A 292 43.16 -7.18 -32.93
C CYS A 292 41.98 -8.17 -32.91
N ASP A 293 41.19 -8.18 -34.00
CA ASP A 293 39.97 -8.98 -34.14
C ASP A 293 38.96 -8.80 -32.97
N SER A 294 38.90 -7.59 -32.41
CA SER A 294 37.97 -7.25 -31.33
C SER A 294 37.17 -5.99 -31.64
N LEU A 295 35.90 -5.96 -31.25
CA LEU A 295 35.00 -4.81 -31.34
C LEU A 295 34.55 -4.40 -29.94
N ILE A 296 34.58 -3.10 -29.62
CA ILE A 296 34.14 -2.57 -28.32
C ILE A 296 32.87 -1.73 -28.52
N VAL A 297 31.82 -2.11 -27.80
CA VAL A 297 30.53 -1.42 -27.78
C VAL A 297 30.26 -0.92 -26.36
N GLU A 298 29.75 0.30 -26.23
CA GLU A 298 29.46 0.93 -24.94
C GLU A 298 28.02 1.43 -24.86
N ALA A 299 27.47 1.44 -23.65
CA ALA A 299 26.27 2.19 -23.30
C ALA A 299 26.55 3.06 -22.07
N GLU A 300 26.49 4.37 -22.24
CA GLU A 300 26.65 5.35 -21.15
C GLU A 300 25.28 5.90 -20.77
N ILE A 301 24.79 5.60 -19.55
CA ILE A 301 23.47 6.03 -19.06
C ILE A 301 23.61 7.34 -18.28
N ASN A 302 23.22 8.45 -18.89
CA ASN A 302 23.38 9.79 -18.32
C ASN A 302 22.26 10.19 -17.37
N LEU A 303 21.08 9.60 -17.51
CA LEU A 303 19.92 9.83 -16.64
C LEU A 303 19.14 8.54 -16.50
N VAL A 304 18.72 8.19 -15.30
CA VAL A 304 17.85 7.03 -15.05
C VAL A 304 16.81 7.34 -13.98
N SER A 305 15.57 6.90 -14.18
CA SER A 305 14.54 6.99 -13.14
C SER A 305 14.70 5.88 -12.12
N GLN A 306 14.54 6.20 -10.84
CA GLN A 306 14.56 5.24 -9.74
C GLN A 306 13.30 5.40 -8.88
N VAL A 307 12.81 4.30 -8.28
CA VAL A 307 11.74 4.41 -7.28
C VAL A 307 12.08 3.71 -5.98
N LYS A 308 12.02 4.52 -4.92
CA LYS A 308 12.09 4.06 -3.55
C LYS A 308 10.68 3.88 -3.01
N ARG A 309 10.43 2.74 -2.38
CA ARG A 309 9.18 2.44 -1.69
C ARG A 309 9.44 2.40 -0.20
N PHE A 310 8.53 2.98 0.54
CA PHE A 310 8.57 3.00 2.00
C PHE A 310 7.30 2.33 2.51
N SER A 311 7.50 1.40 3.42
CA SER A 311 6.46 0.59 4.07
C SER A 311 6.45 0.83 5.56
#